data_AF-Q5B1S0-F1
#
_entry.id   AF-Q5B1S0-F1
#
_cell.length_a   1.000
_cell.length_b   1.000
_cell.length_c   1.000
_cell.angle_alpha   90.00
_cell.angle_beta   90.00
_cell.angle_gamma   90.00
#
_symmetry.space_group_name_H-M   'P 1'
#
loop_
_entity.id
_entity.type
_entity.pdbx_description
1 polymer ?
#
loop_
_entity_poly.entity_id
_entity_poly.type
_entity_poly.pdbx_seq_one_letter_code
_entity_poly.pdbx_strand_id
1 'polypeptide(L)'
;MSKSEPAVYHAVIAFSAVHQDLETYGMPLPGQDLRNEWHLFALEQCGRSFALLSRRQSSQDPRFREVMLLCCLLFVMTQLLRGQYDDAFLHLRSGLRILNEAKASSSSETPIEPCIVAAFANLEAQSLQYGVRGEPTNSESAYPGIFNDFGAFSSLNETRQAFDYLTSTAFRFILLCKDLSENEIRSDYAFLHHKQLQTLSQLSIFSHRFDPFHSSSNLTLEERRAADVLRMLYCSLVLQVKTALVRNEAVLEYYNPEYETHVTMVGELLNKYPARPSVVLEDGILSPLYYAAMWCRDYSVRRRAIGLLLSWPHREGAFDSNWAAFQALQRMNVELSIEPQPYATAYNTSQKSSLNGDRWLGIKCSELSFEAALSFARYMHNRPCFRAVRKWLPAVLFDSQYTSMSEAS
;
A
#
# COMPACT_ATOMS: atom_id res chain seq x y z
N MET A 1 -21.51 -15.76 6.86
CA MET A 1 -21.91 -14.92 8.02
C MET A 1 -22.97 -13.86 7.69
N SER A 2 -22.95 -13.17 6.53
CA SER A 2 -23.94 -12.11 6.22
C SER A 2 -25.41 -12.53 6.27
N LYS A 3 -25.75 -13.78 5.94
CA LYS A 3 -27.12 -14.30 6.04
C LYS A 3 -27.63 -14.47 7.48
N SER A 4 -26.72 -14.66 8.44
CA SER A 4 -27.05 -14.96 9.83
C SER A 4 -26.80 -13.79 10.78
N GLU A 5 -25.99 -12.81 10.38
CA GLU A 5 -25.50 -11.74 11.24
C GLU A 5 -25.88 -10.36 10.68
N PRO A 6 -26.88 -9.66 11.26
CA PRO A 6 -27.37 -8.38 10.74
C PRO A 6 -26.32 -7.28 10.65
N ALA A 7 -25.37 -7.23 11.61
CA ALA A 7 -24.28 -6.26 11.57
C ALA A 7 -23.39 -6.48 10.35
N VAL A 8 -23.03 -7.74 10.06
CA VAL A 8 -22.22 -8.12 8.89
C VAL A 8 -23.01 -7.86 7.60
N TYR A 9 -24.31 -8.14 7.59
CA TYR A 9 -25.17 -7.84 6.45
C TYR A 9 -25.10 -6.37 6.04
N HIS A 10 -25.30 -5.45 6.99
CA HIS A 10 -25.21 -4.02 6.72
C HIS A 10 -23.80 -3.57 6.31
N ALA A 11 -22.74 -4.12 6.92
CA ALA A 11 -21.36 -3.81 6.53
C ALA A 11 -21.04 -4.28 5.09
N VAL A 12 -21.54 -5.45 4.68
CA VAL A 12 -21.38 -5.95 3.32
C VAL A 12 -22.13 -5.09 2.32
N ILE A 13 -23.35 -4.63 2.64
CA ILE A 13 -24.10 -3.71 1.76
C ILE A 13 -23.35 -2.39 1.60
N ALA A 14 -22.81 -1.83 2.70
CA ALA A 14 -22.03 -0.61 2.64
C ALA A 14 -20.82 -0.76 1.71
N PHE A 15 -20.05 -1.84 1.88
CA PHE A 15 -18.91 -2.16 1.03
C PHE A 15 -19.31 -2.31 -0.44
N SER A 16 -20.37 -3.06 -0.72
CA SER A 16 -20.88 -3.26 -2.09
C SER A 16 -21.36 -1.97 -2.75
N ALA A 17 -21.99 -1.06 -2.00
CA ALA A 17 -22.43 0.23 -2.50
C ALA A 17 -21.25 1.11 -2.91
N VAL A 18 -20.19 1.17 -2.09
CA VAL A 18 -18.96 1.90 -2.44
C VAL A 18 -18.23 1.22 -3.61
N HIS A 19 -18.20 -0.10 -3.66
CA HIS A 19 -17.60 -0.81 -4.79
C HIS A 19 -18.36 -0.54 -6.10
N GLN A 20 -19.70 -0.49 -6.06
CA GLN A 20 -20.52 -0.14 -7.23
C GLN A 20 -20.24 1.30 -7.68
N ASP A 21 -20.10 2.22 -6.73
CA ASP A 21 -19.76 3.61 -7.00
C ASP A 21 -18.40 3.74 -7.68
N LEU A 22 -17.41 3.05 -7.11
CA LEU A 22 -16.07 2.92 -7.65
C LEU A 22 -16.10 2.40 -9.09
N GLU A 23 -16.78 1.28 -9.38
CA GLU A 23 -16.91 0.76 -10.75
C GLU A 23 -17.57 1.74 -11.73
N THR A 24 -18.36 2.69 -11.23
CA THR A 24 -19.11 3.65 -12.05
C THR A 24 -18.32 4.93 -12.29
N TYR A 25 -17.64 5.45 -11.26
CA TYR A 25 -17.02 6.79 -11.29
C TYR A 25 -15.50 6.79 -11.15
N GLY A 26 -14.89 5.64 -10.86
CA GLY A 26 -13.45 5.52 -10.63
C GLY A 26 -13.04 5.68 -9.17
N MET A 27 -11.74 5.46 -8.92
CA MET A 27 -11.14 5.61 -7.59
C MET A 27 -10.96 7.10 -7.24
N PRO A 28 -11.53 7.59 -6.11
CA PRO A 28 -11.31 8.95 -5.67
C PRO A 28 -9.90 9.15 -5.08
N LEU A 29 -9.31 10.32 -5.29
CA LEU A 29 -8.13 10.75 -4.53
C LEU A 29 -8.52 11.03 -3.06
N PRO A 30 -7.56 10.99 -2.12
CA PRO A 30 -7.81 11.43 -0.74
C PRO A 30 -8.45 12.82 -0.70
N GLY A 31 -9.54 12.95 0.05
CA GLY A 31 -10.26 14.22 0.20
C GLY A 31 -11.25 14.56 -0.92
N GLN A 32 -11.30 13.78 -2.00
CA GLN A 32 -12.39 13.90 -2.98
C GLN A 32 -13.65 13.29 -2.41
N ASP A 33 -14.55 14.14 -1.94
CA ASP A 33 -15.89 13.73 -1.53
C ASP A 33 -16.82 13.71 -2.74
N LEU A 34 -17.10 12.52 -3.26
CA LEU A 34 -17.98 12.36 -4.42
C LEU A 34 -19.45 12.72 -4.09
N ARG A 35 -19.84 12.77 -2.79
CA ARG A 35 -21.21 13.07 -2.27
C ARG A 35 -22.36 12.47 -3.07
N ASN A 36 -22.16 11.34 -3.71
CA ASN A 36 -23.19 10.68 -4.49
C ASN A 36 -24.13 9.86 -3.59
N GLU A 37 -25.24 9.43 -4.17
CA GLU A 37 -26.27 8.65 -3.47
C GLU A 37 -25.71 7.34 -2.91
N TRP A 38 -24.78 6.70 -3.63
CA TRP A 38 -24.11 5.47 -3.19
C TRP A 38 -23.28 5.67 -1.92
N HIS A 39 -22.54 6.78 -1.82
CA HIS A 39 -21.76 7.13 -0.64
C HIS A 39 -22.63 7.40 0.58
N LEU A 40 -23.70 8.18 0.41
CA LEU A 40 -24.64 8.46 1.51
C LEU A 40 -25.32 7.17 1.99
N PHE A 41 -25.75 6.33 1.05
CA PHE A 41 -26.31 5.02 1.35
C PHE A 41 -25.30 4.13 2.08
N ALA A 42 -24.05 4.06 1.62
CA ALA A 42 -23.00 3.27 2.28
C ALA A 42 -22.74 3.73 3.72
N LEU A 43 -22.69 5.05 3.96
CA LEU A 43 -22.53 5.61 5.30
C LEU A 43 -23.71 5.25 6.22
N GLU A 44 -24.93 5.31 5.71
CA GLU A 44 -26.11 4.88 6.46
C GLU A 44 -26.01 3.39 6.85
N GLN A 45 -25.60 2.53 5.91
CA GLN A 45 -25.43 1.10 6.18
C GLN A 45 -24.29 0.82 7.17
N CYS A 46 -23.16 1.54 7.09
CA CYS A 46 -22.12 1.52 8.11
C CYS A 46 -22.66 1.91 9.49
N GLY A 47 -23.46 2.97 9.57
CA GLY A 47 -24.09 3.42 10.82
C GLY A 47 -25.03 2.37 11.42
N ARG A 48 -25.85 1.71 10.60
CA ARG A 48 -26.72 0.61 11.03
C ARG A 48 -25.92 -0.59 11.54
N SER A 49 -24.86 -0.97 10.82
CA SER A 49 -23.95 -2.04 11.25
C SER A 49 -23.31 -1.72 12.61
N PHE A 50 -22.76 -0.51 12.77
CA PHE A 50 -22.15 -0.05 14.01
C PHE A 50 -23.15 -0.06 15.17
N ALA A 51 -24.36 0.48 14.97
CA ALA A 51 -25.40 0.50 16.01
C ALA A 51 -25.78 -0.90 16.51
N LEU A 52 -25.79 -1.90 15.62
CA LEU A 52 -26.03 -3.29 15.99
C LEU A 52 -24.87 -3.89 16.80
N LEU A 53 -23.62 -3.58 16.44
CA LEU A 53 -22.44 -4.00 17.21
C LEU A 53 -22.44 -3.37 18.60
N SER A 54 -22.69 -2.06 18.70
CA SER A 54 -22.70 -1.35 19.98
C SER A 54 -23.76 -1.89 20.94
N ARG A 55 -24.95 -2.24 20.45
CA ARG A 55 -26.01 -2.84 21.27
C ARG A 55 -25.66 -4.24 21.78
N ARG A 56 -24.79 -4.97 21.07
CA ARG A 56 -24.37 -6.34 21.40
C ARG A 56 -23.14 -6.37 22.31
N GLN A 57 -22.51 -5.23 22.59
CA GLN A 57 -21.26 -5.15 23.35
C GLN A 57 -21.34 -5.71 24.77
N SER A 58 -22.51 -5.66 25.42
CA SER A 58 -22.73 -6.21 26.76
C SER A 58 -23.21 -7.68 26.77
N SER A 59 -23.27 -8.32 25.60
CA SER A 59 -23.71 -9.72 25.50
C SER A 59 -22.56 -10.70 25.76
N GLN A 60 -22.86 -11.88 26.32
CA GLN A 60 -21.91 -12.99 26.46
C GLN A 60 -21.84 -13.86 25.20
N ASP A 61 -22.09 -13.27 24.03
CA ASP A 61 -22.13 -14.03 22.80
C ASP A 61 -20.70 -14.40 22.33
N PRO A 62 -20.38 -15.69 22.22
CA PRO A 62 -19.04 -16.13 21.81
C PRO A 62 -18.67 -15.67 20.39
N ARG A 63 -19.65 -15.45 19.50
CA ARG A 63 -19.40 -15.04 18.11
C ARG A 63 -19.18 -13.54 17.95
N PHE A 64 -19.43 -12.75 19.00
CA PHE A 64 -19.42 -11.30 18.90
C PHE A 64 -18.06 -10.75 18.43
N ARG A 65 -16.95 -11.33 18.92
CA ARG A 65 -15.60 -10.91 18.51
C ARG A 65 -15.33 -11.16 17.05
N GLU A 66 -15.66 -12.35 16.54
CA GLU A 66 -15.51 -12.71 15.13
C GLU A 66 -16.34 -11.79 14.23
N VAL A 67 -17.60 -11.55 14.61
CA VAL A 67 -18.51 -10.62 13.91
C VAL A 67 -17.95 -9.20 13.90
N MET A 68 -17.44 -8.71 15.03
CA MET A 68 -16.84 -7.40 15.16
C MET A 68 -15.59 -7.27 14.28
N LEU A 69 -14.73 -8.29 14.25
CA LEU A 69 -13.53 -8.31 13.40
C LEU A 69 -13.86 -8.29 11.91
N LEU A 70 -14.86 -9.08 11.49
CA LEU A 70 -15.32 -9.08 10.10
C LEU A 70 -15.92 -7.71 9.70
N CYS A 71 -16.72 -7.09 10.57
CA CYS A 71 -17.21 -5.74 10.34
C CYS A 71 -16.07 -4.72 10.29
N CYS A 72 -15.08 -4.80 11.19
CA CYS A 72 -13.88 -3.96 11.15
C CYS A 72 -13.16 -4.09 9.80
N LEU A 73 -12.93 -5.32 9.31
CA LEU A 73 -12.29 -5.54 8.01
C LEU A 73 -13.10 -4.91 6.85
N LEU A 74 -14.42 -5.08 6.85
CA LEU A 74 -15.31 -4.48 5.86
C LEU A 74 -15.29 -2.95 5.93
N PHE A 75 -15.23 -2.37 7.14
CA PHE A 75 -15.10 -0.93 7.32
C PHE A 75 -13.73 -0.42 6.86
N VAL A 76 -12.63 -1.13 7.15
CA VAL A 76 -11.30 -0.79 6.61
C VAL A 76 -11.38 -0.68 5.09
N MET A 77 -11.90 -1.72 4.43
CA MET A 77 -12.03 -1.74 2.97
C MET A 77 -12.95 -0.63 2.45
N THR A 78 -14.10 -0.42 3.08
CA THR A 78 -15.05 0.64 2.72
C THR A 78 -14.39 2.03 2.81
N GLN A 79 -13.66 2.31 3.88
CA GLN A 79 -12.98 3.60 4.04
C GLN A 79 -11.80 3.74 3.07
N LEU A 80 -11.06 2.67 2.82
CA LEU A 80 -10.04 2.64 1.79
C LEU A 80 -10.66 3.03 0.44
N LEU A 81 -11.67 2.32 -0.06
CA LEU A 81 -12.30 2.63 -1.35
C LEU A 81 -12.80 4.08 -1.48
N ARG A 82 -13.14 4.73 -0.37
CA ARG A 82 -13.55 6.14 -0.30
C ARG A 82 -12.39 7.14 -0.20
N GLY A 83 -11.13 6.68 -0.26
CA GLY A 83 -9.94 7.50 -0.05
C GLY A 83 -9.75 7.98 1.40
N GLN A 84 -10.49 7.43 2.37
CA GLN A 84 -10.47 7.80 3.78
C GLN A 84 -9.46 6.97 4.57
N TYR A 85 -8.18 7.23 4.35
CA TYR A 85 -7.08 6.46 4.95
C TYR A 85 -7.02 6.54 6.47
N ASP A 86 -7.31 7.71 7.04
CA ASP A 86 -7.26 7.90 8.49
C ASP A 86 -8.28 7.01 9.22
N ASP A 87 -9.52 6.98 8.73
CA ASP A 87 -10.57 6.13 9.28
C ASP A 87 -10.30 4.65 9.02
N ALA A 88 -9.77 4.31 7.83
CA ALA A 88 -9.37 2.95 7.52
C ALA A 88 -8.33 2.42 8.52
N PHE A 89 -7.26 3.18 8.78
CA PHE A 89 -6.22 2.75 9.72
C PHE A 89 -6.69 2.77 11.18
N LEU A 90 -7.65 3.62 11.53
CA LEU A 90 -8.30 3.56 12.84
C LEU A 90 -9.07 2.25 13.04
N HIS A 91 -9.85 1.82 12.04
CA HIS A 91 -10.54 0.53 12.07
C HIS A 91 -9.55 -0.65 12.11
N LEU A 92 -8.46 -0.58 11.34
CA LEU A 92 -7.42 -1.60 11.32
C LEU A 92 -6.79 -1.76 12.71
N ARG A 93 -6.36 -0.67 13.34
CA ARG A 93 -5.78 -0.68 14.70
C ARG A 93 -6.76 -1.21 15.74
N SER A 94 -8.03 -0.81 15.63
CA SER A 94 -9.08 -1.30 16.53
C SER A 94 -9.27 -2.82 16.41
N GLY A 95 -9.29 -3.34 15.18
CA GLY A 95 -9.35 -4.78 14.91
C GLY A 95 -8.13 -5.55 15.40
N LEU A 96 -6.92 -5.02 15.17
CA LEU A 96 -5.67 -5.62 15.67
C LEU A 96 -5.65 -5.69 17.21
N ARG A 97 -6.15 -4.64 17.89
CA ARG A 97 -6.28 -4.65 19.35
C ARG A 97 -7.20 -5.79 19.82
N ILE A 98 -8.37 -5.94 19.19
CA ILE A 98 -9.30 -7.04 19.50
C ILE A 98 -8.65 -8.41 19.27
N LEU A 99 -7.89 -8.59 18.18
CA LEU A 99 -7.15 -9.82 17.91
C LEU A 99 -6.12 -10.12 19.00
N ASN A 100 -5.39 -9.11 19.48
CA ASN A 100 -4.39 -9.29 20.53
C ASN A 100 -5.02 -9.61 21.88
N GLU A 101 -6.12 -8.96 22.24
CA GLU A 101 -6.91 -9.27 23.44
C GLU A 101 -7.45 -10.72 23.40
N ALA A 102 -7.89 -11.19 22.23
CA ALA A 102 -8.31 -12.57 22.03
C ALA A 102 -7.17 -13.58 22.19
N LYS A 103 -5.96 -13.27 21.68
CA LYS A 103 -4.77 -14.12 21.87
C LYS A 103 -4.33 -14.19 23.33
N ALA A 104 -4.42 -13.08 24.07
CA ALA A 104 -4.06 -13.02 25.48
C ALA A 104 -5.07 -13.73 26.39
N SER A 105 -6.34 -13.76 25.99
CA SER A 105 -7.43 -14.44 26.69
C SER A 105 -7.47 -15.92 26.30
N SER A 106 -6.49 -16.70 26.75
CA SER A 106 -6.32 -18.14 26.45
C SER A 106 -7.39 -19.07 27.06
N SER A 107 -8.60 -18.59 27.31
CA SER A 107 -9.68 -19.37 27.95
C SER A 107 -11.01 -19.26 27.19
N SER A 108 -11.50 -20.42 26.74
CA SER A 108 -12.91 -20.75 26.40
C SER A 108 -13.64 -20.03 25.26
N GLU A 109 -12.98 -19.18 24.46
CA GLU A 109 -13.65 -18.54 23.31
C GLU A 109 -13.52 -19.32 22.00
N THR A 110 -14.49 -19.11 21.11
CA THR A 110 -14.48 -19.70 19.76
C THR A 110 -13.27 -19.20 18.97
N PRO A 111 -12.50 -20.09 18.34
CA PRO A 111 -11.33 -19.69 17.56
C PRO A 111 -11.77 -18.79 16.39
N ILE A 112 -11.05 -17.68 16.20
CA ILE A 112 -11.27 -16.75 15.10
C ILE A 112 -10.80 -17.41 13.80
N GLU A 113 -11.57 -17.23 12.72
CA GLU A 113 -11.23 -17.80 11.42
C GLU A 113 -9.83 -17.36 10.95
N PRO A 114 -8.95 -18.31 10.52
CA PRO A 114 -7.59 -18.00 10.10
C PRO A 114 -7.51 -16.97 8.95
N CYS A 115 -8.49 -16.95 8.05
CA CYS A 115 -8.53 -16.00 6.94
C CYS A 115 -8.72 -14.55 7.42
N ILE A 116 -9.48 -14.33 8.50
CA ILE A 116 -9.64 -13.00 9.12
C ILE A 116 -8.30 -12.56 9.72
N VAL A 117 -7.64 -13.46 10.46
CA VAL A 117 -6.32 -13.19 11.04
C VAL A 117 -5.30 -12.83 9.95
N ALA A 118 -5.26 -13.61 8.86
CA ALA A 118 -4.37 -13.37 7.73
C ALA A 118 -4.66 -12.02 7.03
N ALA A 119 -5.95 -11.67 6.86
CA ALA A 119 -6.35 -10.39 6.27
C ALA A 119 -5.87 -9.19 7.10
N PHE A 120 -6.00 -9.26 8.43
CA PHE A 120 -5.50 -8.23 9.34
C PHE A 120 -3.97 -8.13 9.31
N ALA A 121 -3.26 -9.27 9.32
CA ALA A 121 -1.80 -9.29 9.25
C ALA A 121 -1.28 -8.67 7.94
N ASN A 122 -1.91 -8.99 6.80
CA ASN A 122 -1.57 -8.42 5.51
C ASN A 122 -1.80 -6.89 5.49
N LEU A 123 -2.98 -6.43 5.94
CA LEU A 123 -3.26 -4.99 6.03
C LEU A 123 -2.33 -4.25 7.00
N GLU A 124 -1.94 -4.88 8.12
CA GLU A 124 -0.94 -4.34 9.05
C GLU A 124 0.42 -4.17 8.36
N ALA A 125 0.90 -5.21 7.67
CA ALA A 125 2.16 -5.16 6.93
C ALA A 125 2.15 -4.06 5.86
N GLN A 126 1.04 -3.91 5.13
CA GLN A 126 0.87 -2.84 4.14
C GLN A 126 0.78 -1.45 4.80
N SER A 127 0.17 -1.34 5.99
CA SER A 127 0.08 -0.07 6.71
C SER A 127 1.45 0.50 7.11
N LEU A 128 2.45 -0.37 7.32
CA LEU A 128 3.85 0.03 7.50
C LEU A 128 4.37 0.77 6.26
N GLN A 129 4.01 0.28 5.06
CA GLN A 129 4.31 0.96 3.82
C GLN A 129 3.61 2.31 3.71
N TYR A 130 2.66 2.65 4.59
CA TYR A 130 1.98 3.95 4.74
C TYR A 130 2.40 4.74 6.00
N GLY A 131 3.45 4.30 6.71
CA GLY A 131 4.02 5.03 7.85
C GLY A 131 3.19 4.91 9.13
N VAL A 132 2.17 4.05 9.14
CA VAL A 132 1.45 3.69 10.35
C VAL A 132 2.42 2.93 11.25
N ARG A 133 2.85 3.57 12.33
CA ARG A 133 3.64 2.91 13.37
C ARG A 133 2.69 2.09 14.22
N GLY A 134 2.79 0.77 14.13
CA GLY A 134 2.19 -0.10 15.14
C GLY A 134 2.93 0.08 16.46
N GLU A 135 2.21 -0.05 17.58
CA GLU A 135 2.87 -0.58 18.78
C GLU A 135 3.49 -1.92 18.38
N PRO A 136 4.71 -2.26 18.81
CA PRO A 136 5.27 -3.57 18.54
C PRO A 136 4.31 -4.59 19.15
N THR A 137 3.44 -5.17 18.32
CA THR A 137 2.66 -6.31 18.74
C THR A 137 3.70 -7.38 19.06
N ASN A 138 3.60 -7.99 20.24
CA ASN A 138 4.45 -9.11 20.68
C ASN A 138 4.37 -10.35 19.76
N SER A 139 3.88 -10.19 18.53
CA SER A 139 4.10 -11.05 17.37
C SER A 139 5.58 -11.11 16.94
N GLU A 140 6.53 -10.88 17.85
CA GLU A 140 7.80 -11.60 17.84
C GLU A 140 7.59 -13.10 18.12
N SER A 141 6.38 -13.51 18.53
CA SER A 141 5.99 -14.91 18.62
C SER A 141 5.87 -15.56 17.23
N ALA A 142 6.97 -16.21 16.83
CA ALA A 142 7.07 -17.40 16.00
C ALA A 142 6.92 -17.25 14.47
N TYR A 143 8.00 -16.79 13.81
CA TYR A 143 8.73 -17.75 12.99
C TYR A 143 10.10 -17.97 13.65
N PRO A 144 10.24 -19.00 14.50
CA PRO A 144 11.56 -19.37 14.99
C PRO A 144 12.41 -19.69 13.77
N GLY A 145 13.62 -19.14 13.66
CA GLY A 145 14.69 -19.38 12.67
C GLY A 145 14.57 -20.43 11.54
N ILE A 146 13.48 -20.53 10.77
CA ILE A 146 13.26 -21.58 9.76
C ILE A 146 13.41 -20.99 8.36
N PHE A 147 14.65 -20.75 7.97
CA PHE A 147 15.10 -21.14 6.63
C PHE A 147 16.26 -22.14 6.69
N ASN A 148 16.56 -22.67 7.88
CA ASN A 148 17.59 -23.69 8.08
C ASN A 148 17.10 -25.12 7.78
N ASP A 149 15.82 -25.30 7.44
CA ASP A 149 15.26 -26.59 7.06
C ASP A 149 15.23 -26.73 5.52
N PHE A 150 15.84 -27.79 5.00
CA PHE A 150 16.20 -27.93 3.59
C PHE A 150 14.99 -28.32 2.72
N GLY A 151 14.66 -27.53 1.69
CA GLY A 151 13.71 -27.92 0.62
C GLY A 151 13.15 -26.76 -0.23
N ALA A 152 12.68 -27.05 -1.44
CA ALA A 152 11.88 -26.10 -2.25
C ALA A 152 10.47 -25.91 -1.68
N PHE A 153 9.79 -24.81 -2.00
CA PHE A 153 8.40 -24.63 -1.59
C PHE A 153 7.49 -25.65 -2.29
N SER A 154 6.54 -26.20 -1.53
CA SER A 154 5.59 -27.22 -1.99
C SER A 154 4.30 -26.63 -2.54
N SER A 155 3.95 -25.40 -2.14
CA SER A 155 2.71 -24.73 -2.54
C SER A 155 2.86 -23.21 -2.62
N LEU A 156 1.94 -22.58 -3.34
CA LEU A 156 1.86 -21.12 -3.41
C LEU A 156 1.58 -20.51 -2.03
N ASN A 157 0.72 -21.15 -1.23
CA ASN A 157 0.37 -20.65 0.10
C ASN A 157 1.59 -20.64 1.04
N GLU A 158 2.40 -21.71 1.02
CA GLU A 158 3.67 -21.77 1.77
C GLU A 158 4.63 -20.64 1.33
N THR A 159 4.76 -20.45 0.01
CA THR A 159 5.59 -19.38 -0.57
C THR A 159 5.13 -17.99 -0.11
N ARG A 160 3.82 -17.71 -0.17
CA ARG A 160 3.23 -16.43 0.24
C ARG A 160 3.48 -16.14 1.71
N GLN A 161 3.20 -17.09 2.60
CA GLN A 161 3.41 -16.92 4.04
C GLN A 161 4.88 -16.60 4.37
N ALA A 162 5.82 -17.30 3.71
CA ALA A 162 7.24 -17.03 3.86
C ALA A 162 7.61 -15.62 3.36
N PHE A 163 7.05 -15.18 2.23
CA PHE A 163 7.29 -13.87 1.67
C PHE A 163 6.69 -12.73 2.51
N ASP A 164 5.48 -12.90 3.05
CA ASP A 164 4.80 -11.91 3.90
C ASP A 164 5.60 -11.61 5.18
N TYR A 165 6.19 -12.66 5.77
CA TYR A 165 7.09 -12.53 6.92
C TYR A 165 8.36 -11.72 6.58
N LEU A 166 9.00 -12.05 5.45
CA LEU A 166 10.20 -11.34 4.98
C LEU A 166 9.89 -9.87 4.66
N THR A 167 8.76 -9.63 4.00
CA THR A 167 8.26 -8.31 3.63
C THR A 167 8.05 -7.46 4.88
N SER A 168 7.36 -7.99 5.89
CA SER A 168 7.14 -7.31 7.17
C SER A 168 8.46 -6.94 7.86
N THR A 169 9.42 -7.85 7.90
CA THR A 169 10.74 -7.64 8.53
C THR A 169 11.57 -6.60 7.76
N ALA A 170 11.63 -6.74 6.44
CA ALA A 170 12.36 -5.83 5.57
C ALA A 170 11.78 -4.41 5.62
N PHE A 171 10.45 -4.25 5.61
CA PHE A 171 9.83 -2.93 5.70
C PHE A 171 10.11 -2.22 7.03
N ARG A 172 10.15 -2.94 8.15
CA ARG A 172 10.56 -2.34 9.44
C ARG A 172 11.99 -1.79 9.37
N PHE A 173 12.92 -2.54 8.76
CA PHE A 173 14.28 -2.08 8.54
C PHE A 173 14.35 -0.88 7.58
N ILE A 174 13.64 -0.93 6.45
CA ILE A 174 13.59 0.17 5.47
C ILE A 174 13.04 1.45 6.11
N LEU A 175 11.96 1.34 6.89
CA LEU A 175 11.34 2.47 7.59
C LEU A 175 12.27 3.06 8.66
N LEU A 176 12.92 2.20 9.45
CA LEU A 176 13.95 2.62 10.41
C LEU A 176 15.01 3.47 9.69
N CYS A 177 15.57 2.97 8.59
CA CYS A 177 16.62 3.67 7.86
C CYS A 177 16.12 4.99 7.26
N LYS A 178 14.91 5.01 6.69
CA LYS A 178 14.32 6.20 6.06
C LYS A 178 14.19 7.39 7.02
N ASP A 179 14.02 7.14 8.31
CA ASP A 179 13.91 8.19 9.34
C ASP A 179 15.27 8.73 9.82
N LEU A 180 16.37 8.06 9.49
CA LEU A 180 17.72 8.47 9.88
C LEU A 180 18.35 9.43 8.88
N SER A 181 18.99 10.47 9.41
CA SER A 181 19.90 11.35 8.69
C SER A 181 21.18 10.63 8.27
N GLU A 182 21.94 11.24 7.35
CA GLU A 182 23.22 10.67 6.91
C GLU A 182 24.23 10.53 8.07
N ASN A 183 24.22 11.47 9.01
CA ASN A 183 25.12 11.44 10.18
C ASN A 183 24.75 10.31 11.16
N GLU A 184 23.45 10.08 11.39
CA GLU A 184 22.98 8.96 12.22
C GLU A 184 23.32 7.62 11.56
N ILE A 185 23.10 7.49 10.25
CA ILE A 185 23.50 6.30 9.50
C ILE A 185 25.00 6.06 9.59
N ARG A 186 25.82 7.11 9.47
CA ARG A 186 27.29 6.99 9.57
C ARG A 186 27.73 6.56 10.97
N SER A 187 27.06 7.06 12.01
CA SER A 187 27.39 6.75 13.41
C SER A 187 27.08 5.29 13.75
N ASP A 188 25.94 4.76 13.28
CA ASP A 188 25.49 3.39 13.52
C ASP A 188 25.70 2.44 12.33
N TYR A 189 26.59 2.81 11.39
CA TYR A 189 26.69 2.13 10.08
C TYR A 189 26.94 0.63 10.22
N ALA A 190 27.82 0.22 11.14
CA ALA A 190 28.16 -1.19 11.35
C ALA A 190 26.92 -2.03 11.72
N PHE A 191 26.07 -1.52 12.63
CA PHE A 191 24.84 -2.18 13.05
C PHE A 191 23.81 -2.22 11.92
N LEU A 192 23.58 -1.08 11.26
CA LEU A 192 22.60 -0.95 10.19
C LEU A 192 22.97 -1.81 8.97
N HIS A 193 24.24 -1.78 8.56
CA HIS A 193 24.76 -2.61 7.47
C HIS A 193 24.70 -4.10 7.81
N HIS A 194 24.99 -4.49 9.05
CA HIS A 194 24.80 -5.88 9.49
C HIS A 194 23.34 -6.33 9.36
N LYS A 195 22.37 -5.52 9.81
CA LYS A 195 20.93 -5.78 9.60
C LYS A 195 20.54 -5.85 8.13
N GLN A 196 21.10 -4.97 7.29
CA GLN A 196 20.88 -4.98 5.85
C GLN A 196 21.33 -6.30 5.23
N LEU A 197 22.56 -6.74 5.54
CA LEU A 197 23.11 -8.01 5.06
C LEU A 197 22.30 -9.21 5.56
N GLN A 198 21.87 -9.21 6.82
CA GLN A 198 21.01 -10.28 7.34
C GLN A 198 19.69 -10.35 6.56
N THR A 199 19.06 -9.20 6.31
CA THR A 199 17.80 -9.13 5.54
C THR A 199 18.00 -9.62 4.10
N LEU A 200 19.07 -9.17 3.42
CA LEU A 200 19.41 -9.61 2.06
C LEU A 200 19.74 -11.11 1.99
N SER A 201 20.40 -11.65 3.01
CA SER A 201 20.68 -13.09 3.12
C SER A 201 19.39 -13.90 3.18
N GLN A 202 18.44 -13.50 4.03
CA GLN A 202 17.12 -14.17 4.11
C GLN A 202 16.34 -14.09 2.79
N LEU A 203 16.38 -12.94 2.11
CA LEU A 203 15.78 -12.78 0.78
C LEU A 203 16.45 -13.70 -0.26
N SER A 204 17.78 -13.82 -0.24
CA SER A 204 18.51 -14.73 -1.12
C SER A 204 18.13 -16.19 -0.89
N ILE A 205 17.99 -16.61 0.38
CA ILE A 205 17.55 -17.96 0.72
C ILE A 205 16.13 -18.22 0.20
N PHE A 206 15.22 -17.25 0.39
CA PHE A 206 13.88 -17.33 -0.17
C PHE A 206 13.91 -17.50 -1.69
N SER A 207 14.70 -16.71 -2.43
CA SER A 207 14.81 -16.83 -3.89
C SER A 207 15.25 -18.23 -4.29
N HIS A 208 16.29 -18.78 -3.66
CA HIS A 208 16.76 -20.13 -3.96
C HIS A 208 15.69 -21.21 -3.74
N ARG A 209 14.82 -21.06 -2.74
CA ARG A 209 13.70 -21.98 -2.50
C ARG A 209 12.52 -21.73 -3.44
N PHE A 210 12.35 -20.49 -3.89
CA PHE A 210 11.28 -20.06 -4.78
C PHE A 210 11.55 -20.40 -6.24
N ASP A 211 12.81 -20.36 -6.70
CA ASP A 211 13.16 -20.61 -8.11
C ASP A 211 12.64 -21.96 -8.65
N PRO A 212 12.77 -23.09 -7.92
CA PRO A 212 12.22 -24.37 -8.39
C PRO A 212 10.69 -24.38 -8.44
N PHE A 213 10.04 -23.76 -7.45
CA PHE A 213 8.58 -23.65 -7.43
C PHE A 213 8.06 -22.78 -8.58
N HIS A 214 8.66 -21.61 -8.78
CA HIS A 214 8.32 -20.67 -9.86
C HIS A 214 8.56 -21.27 -11.25
N SER A 215 9.57 -22.13 -11.40
CA SER A 215 9.88 -22.82 -12.66
C SER A 215 9.08 -24.12 -12.88
N SER A 216 8.34 -24.59 -11.88
CA SER A 216 7.55 -25.82 -11.97
C SER A 216 6.50 -25.73 -13.07
N SER A 217 6.43 -26.72 -13.96
CA SER A 217 5.43 -26.81 -15.02
C SER A 217 4.00 -27.10 -14.51
N ASN A 218 3.86 -27.52 -13.25
CA ASN A 218 2.60 -28.05 -12.71
C ASN A 218 1.67 -26.98 -12.13
N LEU A 219 2.06 -25.70 -12.16
CA LEU A 219 1.21 -24.63 -11.63
C LEU A 219 0.02 -24.36 -12.54
N THR A 220 -1.14 -24.17 -11.93
CA THR A 220 -2.31 -23.60 -12.61
C THR A 220 -2.02 -22.20 -13.14
N LEU A 221 -2.87 -21.66 -14.02
CA LEU A 221 -2.71 -20.30 -14.55
C LEU A 221 -2.73 -19.25 -13.43
N GLU A 222 -3.60 -19.44 -12.43
CA GLU A 222 -3.72 -18.55 -11.27
C GLU A 222 -2.47 -18.63 -10.38
N GLU A 223 -1.97 -19.83 -10.11
CA GLU A 223 -0.73 -20.01 -9.34
C GLU A 223 0.48 -19.44 -10.08
N ARG A 224 0.55 -19.62 -11.40
CA ARG A 224 1.59 -19.00 -12.23
C ARG A 224 1.53 -17.48 -12.12
N ARG A 225 0.33 -16.89 -12.25
CA ARG A 225 0.14 -15.44 -12.13
C ARG A 225 0.61 -14.94 -10.77
N ALA A 226 0.18 -15.60 -9.70
CA ALA A 226 0.57 -15.23 -8.35
C ALA A 226 2.08 -15.37 -8.13
N ALA A 227 2.70 -16.44 -8.65
CA ALA A 227 4.14 -16.63 -8.57
C ALA A 227 4.91 -15.58 -9.37
N ASP A 228 4.46 -15.19 -10.56
CA ASP A 228 5.09 -14.13 -11.34
C ASP A 228 4.98 -12.76 -10.64
N VAL A 229 3.85 -12.46 -10.00
CA VAL A 229 3.68 -11.26 -9.17
C VAL A 229 4.61 -11.31 -7.96
N LEU A 230 4.72 -12.44 -7.25
CA LEU A 230 5.64 -12.63 -6.13
C LEU A 230 7.11 -12.44 -6.55
N ARG A 231 7.52 -12.94 -7.72
CA ARG A 231 8.86 -12.71 -8.27
C ARG A 231 9.15 -11.22 -8.40
N MET A 232 8.20 -10.48 -8.95
CA MET A 232 8.32 -9.05 -9.20
C MET A 232 8.36 -8.26 -7.86
N LEU A 233 7.50 -8.61 -6.90
CA LEU A 233 7.52 -8.07 -5.54
C LEU A 233 8.87 -8.34 -4.84
N TYR A 234 9.40 -9.56 -4.98
CA TYR A 234 10.71 -9.93 -4.45
C TYR A 234 11.83 -9.04 -5.01
N CYS A 235 11.90 -8.87 -6.33
CA CYS A 235 12.92 -8.01 -6.95
C CYS A 235 12.83 -6.56 -6.44
N SER A 236 11.60 -6.04 -6.33
CA SER A 236 11.35 -4.71 -5.76
C SER A 236 11.84 -4.60 -4.32
N LEU A 237 11.51 -5.57 -3.47
CA LEU A 237 11.90 -5.57 -2.07
C LEU A 237 13.43 -5.63 -1.90
N VAL A 238 14.12 -6.46 -2.69
CA VAL A 238 15.59 -6.53 -2.70
C VAL A 238 16.20 -5.17 -3.02
N LEU A 239 15.69 -4.47 -4.03
CA LEU A 239 16.20 -3.14 -4.39
C LEU A 239 15.97 -2.11 -3.27
N GLN A 240 14.80 -2.13 -2.63
CA GLN A 240 14.50 -1.26 -1.51
C GLN A 240 15.42 -1.51 -0.32
N VAL A 241 15.75 -2.78 -0.02
CA VAL A 241 16.71 -3.11 1.04
C VAL A 241 18.13 -2.68 0.66
N LYS A 242 18.57 -2.93 -0.58
CA LYS A 242 19.91 -2.51 -1.07
C LYS A 242 20.13 -0.99 -0.95
N THR A 243 19.10 -0.21 -1.23
CA THR A 243 19.16 1.26 -1.25
C THR A 243 18.84 1.90 0.10
N ALA A 244 18.42 1.14 1.11
CA ALA A 244 17.92 1.66 2.39
C ALA A 244 18.90 2.62 3.12
N LEU A 245 20.20 2.36 3.02
CA LEU A 245 21.27 3.16 3.66
C LEU A 245 21.87 4.24 2.75
N VAL A 246 21.52 4.25 1.46
CA VAL A 246 22.11 5.16 0.48
C VAL A 246 21.41 6.52 0.54
N ARG A 247 22.19 7.60 0.69
CA ARG A 247 21.70 9.00 0.64
C ARG A 247 22.31 9.81 -0.50
N ASN A 248 23.42 9.33 -1.07
CA ASN A 248 24.09 9.98 -2.19
C ASN A 248 23.31 9.73 -3.49
N GLU A 249 22.86 10.81 -4.12
CA GLU A 249 22.05 10.77 -5.34
C GLU A 249 22.78 10.15 -6.54
N ALA A 250 24.08 10.43 -6.71
CA ALA A 250 24.88 9.85 -7.78
C ALA A 250 25.01 8.32 -7.64
N VAL A 251 25.04 7.81 -6.39
CA VAL A 251 25.08 6.36 -6.15
C VAL A 251 23.74 5.70 -6.48
N LEU A 252 22.63 6.42 -6.33
CA LEU A 252 21.30 5.90 -6.65
C LEU A 252 21.10 5.69 -8.16
N GLU A 253 21.82 6.43 -9.01
CA GLU A 253 21.75 6.27 -10.47
C GLU A 253 22.22 4.88 -10.93
N TYR A 254 23.15 4.24 -10.21
CA TYR A 254 23.60 2.88 -10.53
C TYR A 254 22.48 1.83 -10.46
N TYR A 255 21.38 2.14 -9.78
CA TYR A 255 20.23 1.25 -9.63
C TYR A 255 19.10 1.54 -10.63
N ASN A 256 19.27 2.49 -11.56
CA ASN A 256 18.29 2.76 -12.62
C ASN A 256 17.94 1.50 -13.45
N PRO A 257 18.90 0.64 -13.84
CA PRO A 257 18.60 -0.58 -14.58
C PRO A 257 17.67 -1.55 -13.83
N GLU A 258 17.77 -1.65 -12.51
CA GLU A 258 16.86 -2.47 -11.70
C GLU A 258 15.44 -1.89 -11.67
N TYR A 259 15.27 -0.57 -11.58
CA TYR A 259 13.95 0.06 -11.71
C TYR A 259 13.35 -0.16 -13.10
N GLU A 260 14.14 -0.01 -14.16
CA GLU A 260 13.76 -0.32 -15.55
C GLU A 260 13.26 -1.76 -15.69
N THR A 261 13.99 -2.70 -15.09
CA THR A 261 13.63 -4.12 -15.05
C THR A 261 12.26 -4.32 -14.38
N HIS A 262 12.00 -3.67 -13.24
CA HIS A 262 10.71 -3.79 -12.56
C HIS A 262 9.54 -3.26 -13.42
N VAL A 263 9.72 -2.09 -14.04
CA VAL A 263 8.69 -1.49 -14.91
C VAL A 263 8.41 -2.40 -16.11
N THR A 264 9.46 -2.99 -16.70
CA THR A 264 9.35 -3.93 -17.81
C THR A 264 8.62 -5.21 -17.40
N MET A 265 8.99 -5.82 -16.28
CA MET A 265 8.32 -7.01 -15.73
C MET A 265 6.82 -6.75 -15.50
N VAL A 266 6.45 -5.58 -14.97
CA VAL A 266 5.04 -5.22 -14.80
C VAL A 266 4.32 -5.08 -16.15
N GLY A 267 4.94 -4.42 -17.13
CA GLY A 267 4.38 -4.34 -18.50
C GLY A 267 4.15 -5.72 -19.11
N GLU A 268 5.10 -6.64 -18.97
CA GLU A 268 4.97 -8.04 -19.41
C GLU A 268 3.86 -8.78 -18.68
N LEU A 269 3.72 -8.61 -17.36
CA LEU A 269 2.64 -9.21 -16.57
C LEU A 269 1.27 -8.72 -17.03
N LEU A 270 1.14 -7.43 -17.31
CA LEU A 270 -0.09 -6.87 -17.84
C LEU A 270 -0.42 -7.47 -19.21
N ASN A 271 0.56 -7.59 -20.10
CA ASN A 271 0.33 -8.23 -21.40
C ASN A 271 -0.05 -9.71 -21.29
N LYS A 272 0.59 -10.44 -20.37
CA LYS A 272 0.38 -11.88 -20.15
C LYS A 272 -0.97 -12.19 -19.51
N TYR A 273 -1.44 -11.35 -18.59
CA TYR A 273 -2.66 -11.58 -17.82
C TYR A 273 -3.67 -10.46 -18.08
N PRO A 274 -4.74 -10.67 -18.85
CA PRO A 274 -5.67 -9.60 -19.21
C PRO A 274 -6.67 -9.22 -18.11
N ALA A 275 -6.84 -10.06 -17.08
CA ALA A 275 -7.80 -9.79 -16.00
C ALA A 275 -7.35 -8.63 -15.10
N ARG A 276 -8.24 -7.64 -14.94
CA ARG A 276 -8.01 -6.37 -14.25
C ARG A 276 -9.07 -6.16 -13.15
N PRO A 277 -8.95 -6.82 -11.99
CA PRO A 277 -9.82 -6.51 -10.85
C PRO A 277 -9.59 -5.06 -10.39
N SER A 278 -10.64 -4.38 -9.95
CA SER A 278 -10.55 -3.01 -9.43
C SER A 278 -10.12 -2.96 -7.97
N VAL A 279 -10.36 -4.04 -7.22
CA VAL A 279 -9.98 -4.17 -5.81
C VAL A 279 -9.41 -5.56 -5.56
N VAL A 280 -8.19 -5.61 -5.00
CA VAL A 280 -7.58 -6.81 -4.43
C VAL A 280 -7.03 -6.47 -3.05
N LEU A 281 -7.00 -7.44 -2.13
CA LEU A 281 -6.50 -7.22 -0.77
C LEU A 281 -4.98 -7.42 -0.66
N GLU A 282 -4.43 -8.32 -1.48
CA GLU A 282 -3.00 -8.63 -1.53
C GLU A 282 -2.21 -7.52 -2.22
N ASP A 283 -0.94 -7.38 -1.85
CA ASP A 283 0.01 -6.54 -2.59
C ASP A 283 0.23 -7.12 -4.00
N GLY A 284 0.34 -6.25 -4.99
CA GLY A 284 0.59 -6.64 -6.38
C GLY A 284 1.58 -5.71 -7.05
N ILE A 285 1.20 -5.14 -8.19
CA ILE A 285 2.10 -4.36 -9.04
C ILE A 285 2.27 -2.90 -8.59
N LEU A 286 1.39 -2.38 -7.74
CA LEU A 286 1.34 -0.94 -7.44
C LEU A 286 2.54 -0.47 -6.64
N SER A 287 2.94 -1.20 -5.60
CA SER A 287 4.11 -0.83 -4.79
C SER A 287 5.39 -0.73 -5.64
N PRO A 288 5.79 -1.75 -6.42
CA PRO A 288 6.94 -1.67 -7.34
C PRO A 288 6.87 -0.51 -8.35
N LEU A 289 5.71 -0.29 -8.97
CA LEU A 289 5.53 0.84 -9.89
C LEU A 289 5.66 2.18 -9.17
N TYR A 290 5.06 2.32 -8.00
CA TYR A 290 5.19 3.50 -7.16
C TYR A 290 6.65 3.75 -6.78
N TYR A 291 7.40 2.70 -6.45
CA TYR A 291 8.82 2.82 -6.14
C TYR A 291 9.66 3.29 -7.33
N ALA A 292 9.44 2.71 -8.52
CA ALA A 292 10.11 3.17 -9.73
C ALA A 292 9.72 4.63 -10.08
N ALA A 293 8.43 4.96 -9.99
CA ALA A 293 7.91 6.29 -10.30
C ALA A 293 8.43 7.38 -9.36
N MET A 294 8.71 7.03 -8.09
CA MET A 294 9.16 7.98 -7.09
C MET A 294 10.68 8.10 -7.00
N TRP A 295 11.44 6.99 -7.03
CA TRP A 295 12.86 7.01 -6.64
C TRP A 295 13.87 6.70 -7.75
N CYS A 296 13.43 6.22 -8.91
CA CYS A 296 14.31 6.11 -10.07
C CYS A 296 14.83 7.50 -10.47
N ARG A 297 16.06 7.59 -10.96
CA ARG A 297 16.66 8.87 -11.39
C ARG A 297 16.47 9.13 -12.88
N ASP A 298 16.12 8.09 -13.64
CA ASP A 298 15.76 8.24 -15.05
C ASP A 298 14.27 8.62 -15.18
N TYR A 299 14.03 9.87 -15.61
CA TYR A 299 12.68 10.41 -15.83
C TYR A 299 11.88 9.64 -16.89
N SER A 300 12.53 9.01 -17.87
CA SER A 300 11.83 8.19 -18.88
C SER A 300 11.22 6.95 -18.25
N VAL A 301 11.94 6.30 -17.31
CA VAL A 301 11.45 5.15 -16.54
C VAL A 301 10.32 5.55 -15.62
N ARG A 302 10.47 6.67 -14.91
CA ARG A 302 9.41 7.21 -14.04
C ARG A 302 8.13 7.50 -14.82
N ARG A 303 8.23 8.13 -15.99
CA ARG A 303 7.08 8.42 -16.86
C ARG A 303 6.37 7.14 -17.30
N ARG A 304 7.11 6.09 -17.67
CA ARG A 304 6.50 4.79 -18.01
C ARG A 304 5.83 4.14 -16.81
N ALA A 305 6.47 4.16 -15.63
CA ALA A 305 5.87 3.66 -14.39
C ALA A 305 4.56 4.38 -14.03
N ILE A 306 4.54 5.72 -14.14
CA ILE A 306 3.33 6.54 -13.97
C ILE A 306 2.26 6.17 -15.02
N GLY A 307 2.65 6.00 -16.27
CA GLY A 307 1.75 5.57 -17.34
C GLY A 307 1.09 4.23 -17.03
N LEU A 308 1.86 3.26 -16.50
CA LEU A 308 1.32 1.96 -16.09
C LEU A 308 0.35 2.09 -14.90
N LEU A 309 0.67 2.89 -13.87
CA LEU A 309 -0.24 3.18 -12.75
C LEU A 309 -1.59 3.75 -13.21
N LEU A 310 -1.56 4.63 -14.21
CA LEU A 310 -2.75 5.27 -14.78
C LEU A 310 -3.51 4.36 -15.76
N SER A 311 -2.84 3.39 -16.38
CA SER A 311 -3.45 2.48 -17.37
C SER A 311 -4.40 1.45 -16.76
N TRP A 312 -4.25 1.17 -15.46
CA TRP A 312 -5.14 0.29 -14.70
C TRP A 312 -5.46 0.95 -13.36
N PRO A 313 -6.49 1.81 -13.31
CA PRO A 313 -7.03 2.35 -12.07
C PRO A 313 -7.55 1.23 -11.17
N HIS A 314 -6.89 0.97 -10.05
CA HIS A 314 -7.30 -0.07 -9.10
C HIS A 314 -6.68 0.12 -7.72
N ARG A 315 -7.10 -0.75 -6.80
CA ARG A 315 -6.61 -0.80 -5.43
C ARG A 315 -6.03 -2.17 -5.06
N GLU A 316 -4.87 -2.15 -4.43
CA GLU A 316 -4.17 -3.30 -3.84
C GLU A 316 -4.03 -3.07 -2.33
N GLY A 317 -5.01 -3.55 -1.57
CA GLY A 317 -5.16 -3.27 -0.15
C GLY A 317 -5.13 -1.77 0.14
N ALA A 318 -4.06 -1.28 0.78
CA ALA A 318 -3.89 0.15 1.05
C ALA A 318 -3.41 0.95 -0.18
N PHE A 319 -2.83 0.31 -1.19
CA PHE A 319 -2.31 0.98 -2.39
C PHE A 319 -3.39 1.37 -3.36
N ASP A 320 -3.43 2.65 -3.70
CA ASP A 320 -4.30 3.22 -4.73
C ASP A 320 -3.43 3.70 -5.90
N SER A 321 -3.70 3.18 -7.10
CA SER A 321 -2.87 3.45 -8.27
C SER A 321 -2.91 4.93 -8.70
N ASN A 322 -4.08 5.54 -8.56
CA ASN A 322 -4.36 6.92 -8.90
C ASN A 322 -3.67 7.87 -7.92
N TRP A 323 -3.75 7.57 -6.62
CA TRP A 323 -3.00 8.30 -5.59
C TRP A 323 -1.48 8.15 -5.77
N ALA A 324 -1.00 6.95 -6.09
CA ALA A 324 0.42 6.69 -6.35
C ALA A 324 0.93 7.50 -7.57
N ALA A 325 0.17 7.49 -8.67
CA ALA A 325 0.50 8.25 -9.87
C ALA A 325 0.51 9.76 -9.60
N PHE A 326 -0.51 10.26 -8.89
CA PHE A 326 -0.61 11.68 -8.53
C PHE A 326 0.60 12.14 -7.72
N GLN A 327 0.99 11.39 -6.69
CA GLN A 327 2.20 11.70 -5.90
C GLN A 327 3.46 11.74 -6.76
N ALA A 328 3.65 10.75 -7.63
CA ALA A 328 4.84 10.66 -8.47
C ALA A 328 4.90 11.79 -9.51
N LEU A 329 3.77 12.17 -10.10
CA LEU A 329 3.67 13.32 -11.01
C LEU A 329 4.03 14.62 -10.30
N GLN A 330 3.48 14.86 -9.10
CA GLN A 330 3.78 16.07 -8.33
C GLN A 330 5.27 16.17 -8.00
N ARG A 331 5.87 15.07 -7.54
CA ARG A 331 7.31 15.01 -7.28
C ARG A 331 8.13 15.34 -8.53
N MET A 332 7.81 14.69 -9.64
CA MET A 332 8.53 14.85 -10.90
C MET A 332 8.45 16.28 -11.44
N ASN A 333 7.26 16.90 -11.36
CA ASN A 333 7.06 18.29 -11.79
C ASN A 333 7.90 19.27 -10.96
N VAL A 334 7.96 19.06 -9.65
CA VAL A 334 8.74 19.88 -8.74
C VAL A 334 10.23 19.77 -9.06
N GLU A 335 10.77 18.57 -9.23
CA GLU A 335 12.19 18.36 -9.55
C GLU A 335 12.56 19.01 -10.89
N LEU A 336 11.71 18.87 -11.93
CA LEU A 336 11.90 19.51 -13.24
C LEU A 336 11.76 21.04 -13.21
N SER A 337 11.05 21.61 -12.24
CA SER A 337 10.91 23.07 -12.10
C SER A 337 12.14 23.73 -11.46
N ILE A 338 12.98 22.94 -10.77
CA ILE A 338 14.19 23.39 -10.06
C ILE A 338 15.44 23.20 -10.93
N GLU A 339 15.44 22.19 -11.80
CA GLU A 339 16.53 21.98 -12.76
C GLU A 339 16.39 22.92 -13.97
N PRO A 340 17.35 23.82 -14.24
CA PRO A 340 17.37 24.55 -15.51
C PRO A 340 17.80 23.60 -16.62
N GLN A 341 16.87 23.15 -17.48
CA GLN A 341 17.21 22.30 -18.63
C GLN A 341 16.99 23.03 -19.98
N PRO A 342 18.00 23.04 -20.88
CA PRO A 342 17.96 23.68 -22.20
C PRO A 342 17.21 22.89 -23.30
N TYR A 343 16.37 21.91 -22.96
CA TYR A 343 15.64 21.08 -23.92
C TYR A 343 14.12 21.05 -23.67
N ALA A 344 13.56 22.18 -23.25
CA ALA A 344 12.10 22.37 -23.21
C ALA A 344 11.54 22.58 -24.62
N THR A 345 11.43 21.50 -25.40
CA THR A 345 10.50 21.48 -26.54
C THR A 345 9.82 20.12 -26.66
N ALA A 346 8.49 20.17 -26.69
CA ALA A 346 7.52 19.10 -26.92
C ALA A 346 7.11 18.23 -25.70
N TYR A 347 6.51 18.86 -24.68
CA TYR A 347 5.65 18.18 -23.71
C TYR A 347 4.21 18.66 -23.85
N ASN A 348 3.49 18.04 -24.80
CA ASN A 348 2.03 17.98 -24.81
C ASN A 348 1.61 16.91 -25.82
N THR A 349 1.56 15.68 -25.36
CA THR A 349 0.73 14.66 -25.99
C THR A 349 0.31 13.66 -24.92
N SER A 350 -0.89 13.90 -24.40
CA SER A 350 -1.77 12.84 -23.93
C SER A 350 -1.92 11.82 -25.07
N GLN A 351 -1.12 10.76 -25.07
CA GLN A 351 -1.44 9.58 -25.85
C GLN A 351 -2.65 8.94 -25.19
N LYS A 352 -3.84 9.25 -25.72
CA LYS A 352 -5.01 8.38 -25.60
C LYS A 352 -4.61 7.04 -26.19
N SER A 353 -4.35 6.04 -25.36
CA SER A 353 -4.32 4.66 -25.82
C SER A 353 -5.77 4.23 -26.05
N SER A 354 -6.23 4.32 -27.28
CA SER A 354 -7.55 3.88 -27.72
C SER A 354 -7.62 2.36 -27.82
N LEU A 355 -7.43 1.64 -26.71
CA LEU A 355 -7.60 0.20 -26.64
C LEU A 355 -8.52 -0.16 -25.47
N ASN A 356 -9.75 -0.51 -25.86
CA ASN A 356 -10.92 -0.90 -25.09
C ASN A 356 -11.74 0.27 -24.52
N GLY A 357 -13.02 0.33 -24.92
CA GLY A 357 -13.98 1.36 -24.52
C GLY A 357 -13.84 1.73 -23.04
N ASP A 358 -13.39 2.97 -22.81
CA ASP A 358 -12.86 3.45 -21.54
C ASP A 358 -13.88 3.27 -20.41
N ARG A 359 -13.68 2.22 -19.60
CA ARG A 359 -14.44 2.03 -18.34
C ARG A 359 -14.02 3.05 -17.27
N TRP A 360 -12.89 3.73 -17.46
CA TRP A 360 -12.28 4.59 -16.43
C TRP A 360 -11.88 5.94 -17.01
N LEU A 361 -12.50 7.02 -16.50
CA LEU A 361 -12.11 8.38 -16.82
C LEU A 361 -10.77 8.68 -16.13
N GLY A 362 -9.78 9.13 -16.90
CA GLY A 362 -8.49 9.56 -16.35
C GLY A 362 -8.67 10.68 -15.33
N ILE A 363 -8.00 10.57 -14.18
CA ILE A 363 -8.07 11.59 -13.13
C ILE A 363 -7.57 12.93 -13.65
N LYS A 364 -8.42 13.95 -13.56
CA LYS A 364 -8.01 15.34 -13.70
C LYS A 364 -7.28 15.77 -12.43
N CYS A 365 -5.96 15.59 -12.44
CA CYS A 365 -5.05 16.04 -11.38
C CYS A 365 -5.05 17.57 -11.17
N SER A 366 -5.81 18.32 -11.98
CA SER A 366 -5.94 19.79 -11.94
C SER A 366 -6.99 20.31 -10.94
N GLU A 367 -7.90 19.47 -10.45
CA GLU A 367 -9.06 19.92 -9.65
C GLU A 367 -8.83 19.87 -8.13
N LEU A 368 -7.75 19.21 -7.67
CA LEU A 368 -7.40 19.12 -6.24
C LEU A 368 -5.89 19.37 -6.06
N SER A 369 -5.52 20.31 -5.17
CA SER A 369 -4.10 20.58 -4.89
C SER A 369 -3.48 19.42 -4.09
N PHE A 370 -2.18 19.18 -4.27
CA PHE A 370 -1.47 18.11 -3.57
C PHE A 370 -1.54 18.24 -2.04
N GLU A 371 -1.38 19.47 -1.54
CA GLU A 371 -1.49 19.76 -0.10
C GLU A 371 -2.91 19.57 0.42
N ALA A 372 -3.94 19.91 -0.37
CA ALA A 372 -5.32 19.60 -0.01
C ALA A 372 -5.51 18.09 0.10
N ALA A 373 -5.08 17.31 -0.90
CA ALA A 373 -5.17 15.84 -0.87
C ALA A 373 -4.44 15.25 0.36
N LEU A 374 -3.22 15.72 0.63
CA LEU A 374 -2.40 15.24 1.74
C LEU A 374 -3.00 15.57 3.11
N SER A 375 -3.71 16.71 3.23
CA SER A 375 -4.40 17.09 4.48
C SER A 375 -5.47 16.10 4.91
N PHE A 376 -6.05 15.36 3.96
CA PHE A 376 -7.04 14.30 4.19
C PHE A 376 -6.42 12.91 4.45
N ALA A 377 -5.08 12.79 4.40
CA ALA A 377 -4.34 11.57 4.70
C ALA A 377 -3.28 11.85 5.78
N ARG A 378 -3.70 12.19 7.00
CA ARG A 378 -2.80 12.63 8.08
C ARG A 378 -1.78 11.56 8.48
N TYR A 379 -2.15 10.28 8.45
CA TYR A 379 -1.15 9.20 8.66
C TYR A 379 -0.01 9.24 7.64
N MET A 380 -0.25 9.79 6.45
CA MET A 380 0.75 9.92 5.40
C MET A 380 1.57 11.21 5.50
N HIS A 381 1.06 12.24 6.18
CA HIS A 381 1.67 13.58 6.28
C HIS A 381 3.13 13.58 6.73
N ASN A 382 3.49 12.67 7.64
CA ASN A 382 4.82 12.65 8.25
C ASN A 382 5.83 11.74 7.52
N ARG A 383 5.45 11.09 6.40
CA ARG A 383 6.39 10.14 5.76
C ARG A 383 7.54 10.87 5.07
N PRO A 384 8.75 10.30 5.11
CA PRO A 384 9.91 10.84 4.40
C PRO A 384 9.71 11.03 2.90
N CYS A 385 8.88 10.23 2.22
CA CYS A 385 8.55 10.43 0.81
C CYS A 385 7.76 11.73 0.56
N PHE A 386 6.88 12.13 1.48
CA PHE A 386 6.16 13.41 1.43
C PHE A 386 7.02 14.56 1.92
N ARG A 387 7.93 14.33 2.88
CA ARG A 387 8.97 15.31 3.23
C ARG A 387 9.90 15.58 2.05
N ALA A 388 10.24 14.58 1.23
CA ALA A 388 10.98 14.77 0.01
C ALA A 388 10.20 15.67 -0.96
N VAL A 389 8.93 15.35 -1.27
CA VAL A 389 8.08 16.22 -2.11
C VAL A 389 8.00 17.65 -1.56
N ARG A 390 7.83 17.82 -0.24
CA ARG A 390 7.80 19.14 0.43
C ARG A 390 9.14 19.87 0.51
N LYS A 391 10.26 19.14 0.61
CA LYS A 391 11.62 19.72 0.59
C LYS A 391 11.90 20.45 -0.72
N TRP A 392 11.22 20.03 -1.79
CA TRP A 392 11.40 20.58 -3.12
C TRP A 392 10.23 21.48 -3.55
N LEU A 393 9.05 21.42 -2.92
CA LEU A 393 8.03 22.46 -3.11
C LEU A 393 8.64 23.82 -2.68
N PRO A 394 8.71 24.82 -3.57
CA PRO A 394 9.16 26.14 -3.17
C PRO A 394 8.33 26.62 -1.97
N ALA A 395 8.99 27.23 -0.98
CA ALA A 395 8.34 27.92 0.14
C ALA A 395 7.50 29.16 -0.29
N VAL A 396 7.00 29.19 -1.53
CA VAL A 396 6.44 30.36 -2.21
C VAL A 396 4.90 30.42 -2.11
N LEU A 397 4.26 29.55 -1.32
CA LEU A 397 2.82 29.67 -1.02
C LEU A 397 2.49 29.82 0.47
N PHE A 398 3.49 29.98 1.35
CA PHE A 398 3.26 30.05 2.80
C PHE A 398 3.30 31.45 3.42
N ASP A 399 3.37 32.53 2.64
CA ASP A 399 3.54 33.88 3.21
C ASP A 399 2.45 34.92 2.86
N SER A 400 1.23 34.48 2.49
CA SER A 400 0.14 35.44 2.19
C SER A 400 -1.21 35.19 2.86
N GLN A 401 -1.32 34.27 3.83
CA GLN A 401 -2.59 34.08 4.56
C GLN A 401 -2.51 34.10 6.10
N TYR A 402 -1.39 34.52 6.71
CA TYR A 402 -1.30 34.69 8.16
C TYR A 402 -0.87 36.09 8.66
N THR A 403 -0.82 37.09 7.77
CA THR A 403 -0.38 38.47 8.11
C THR A 403 -1.45 39.55 7.95
N SER A 404 -2.75 39.20 7.98
CA SER A 404 -3.84 40.21 7.98
C SER A 404 -4.86 40.08 9.12
N MET A 405 -4.55 39.32 10.17
CA MET A 405 -5.39 39.25 11.39
C MET A 405 -4.64 39.64 12.68
N SER A 406 -3.68 40.57 12.62
CA SER A 406 -3.06 41.15 13.83
C SER A 406 -2.95 42.67 13.86
N GLU A 407 -3.68 43.40 13.01
CA GLU A 407 -3.82 44.86 13.12
C GLU A 407 -5.30 45.25 13.11
N ALA A 408 -5.98 44.90 14.20
CA ALA A 408 -7.24 45.51 14.61
C ALA A 408 -7.42 45.32 16.12
N SER A 409 -6.72 46.14 16.90
CA SER A 409 -7.07 46.48 18.28
C SER A 409 -6.47 47.83 18.63
#